data_AF-A0A5C5S274-F1
#
_entry.id   AF-A0A5C5S274-F1
#
_cell.length_a   1.000
_cell.length_b   1.000
_cell.length_c   1.000
_cell.angle_alpha   90.00
_cell.angle_beta   90.00
_cell.angle_gamma   90.00
#
_symmetry.space_group_name_H-M   'P 1'
#
loop_
_entity.id
_entity.type
_entity.pdbx_description
1 polymer ?
#
loop_
_entity_poly.entity_id
_entity_poly.type
_entity_poly.pdbx_seq_one_letter_code
_entity_poly.pdbx_strand_id
1 'polypeptide(L)'
;MSAPGAPPLQPREKWLRVVVSVRGLNASEFCVIVAVFNRVGETNDGVELTGPRLGSEIPISAARASRALRTLTERGLLQRDGLAYWMAYAGEAL
;
A
#
# COMPACT_ATOMS: atom_id res chain seq x y z
N MET A 1 3.32 -28.18 -13.92
CA MET A 1 2.25 -27.92 -14.91
C MET A 1 1.29 -26.92 -14.29
N SER A 2 1.29 -25.68 -14.76
CA SER A 2 0.38 -24.63 -14.26
C SER A 2 -0.99 -24.78 -14.91
N ALA A 3 -2.06 -24.63 -14.12
CA ALA A 3 -3.43 -24.77 -14.62
C ALA A 3 -3.71 -23.74 -15.75
N PRO A 4 -4.24 -24.16 -16.91
CA PRO A 4 -4.60 -23.25 -17.98
C PRO A 4 -5.87 -22.49 -17.61
N GLY A 5 -5.84 -21.15 -17.69
CA GLY A 5 -7.06 -20.32 -17.72
C GLY A 5 -7.36 -19.43 -16.52
N ALA A 6 -6.47 -19.25 -15.55
CA ALA A 6 -6.69 -18.23 -14.52
C ALA A 6 -6.59 -16.82 -15.15
N PRO A 7 -7.58 -15.92 -14.93
CA PRO A 7 -7.52 -14.56 -15.43
C PRO A 7 -6.25 -13.85 -14.90
N PRO A 8 -5.67 -12.92 -15.68
CA PRO A 8 -4.50 -12.19 -15.23
C PRO A 8 -4.83 -11.45 -13.93
N LEU A 9 -3.98 -11.64 -12.91
CA LEU A 9 -4.16 -10.99 -11.62
C LEU A 9 -4.26 -9.48 -11.79
N GLN A 10 -5.24 -8.88 -11.12
CA GLN A 10 -5.37 -7.43 -11.11
C GLN A 10 -4.15 -6.80 -10.43
N PRO A 11 -3.70 -5.59 -10.82
CA PRO A 11 -2.55 -4.93 -10.21
C PRO A 11 -2.61 -4.87 -8.67
N ARG A 12 -3.81 -4.67 -8.13
CA ARG A 12 -4.11 -4.65 -6.70
C ARG A 12 -3.87 -6.00 -6.01
N GLU A 13 -4.23 -7.11 -6.66
CA GLU A 13 -3.97 -8.47 -6.15
C GLU A 13 -2.48 -8.81 -6.19
N LYS A 14 -1.78 -8.39 -7.27
CA LYS A 14 -0.32 -8.54 -7.37
C LYS A 14 0.39 -7.78 -6.25
N TRP A 15 -0.01 -6.53 -6.00
CA TRP A 15 0.54 -5.72 -4.92
C TRP A 15 0.27 -6.32 -3.54
N LEU A 16 -0.95 -6.81 -3.28
CA LEU A 16 -1.27 -7.46 -2.01
C LEU A 16 -0.41 -8.70 -1.77
N ARG A 17 -0.11 -9.48 -2.82
CA ARG A 17 0.82 -10.63 -2.74
C ARG A 17 2.24 -10.20 -2.35
N VAL A 18 2.73 -9.08 -2.87
CA VAL A 18 4.02 -8.51 -2.46
C VAL A 18 3.97 -8.13 -0.98
N VAL A 19 2.93 -7.39 -0.57
CA VAL A 19 2.74 -6.96 0.83
C VAL A 19 2.76 -8.13 1.80
N VAL A 20 2.01 -9.21 1.54
CA VAL A 20 1.94 -10.36 2.45
C VAL A 20 3.24 -11.17 2.50
N SER A 21 4.12 -11.00 1.50
CA SER A 21 5.46 -11.61 1.50
C SER A 21 6.47 -10.87 2.39
N VAL A 22 6.18 -9.61 2.75
CA VAL A 22 7.08 -8.77 3.57
C VAL A 22 7.02 -9.21 5.03
N ARG A 23 8.19 -9.54 5.58
CA ARG A 23 8.32 -9.86 7.00
C ARG A 23 8.54 -8.61 7.84
N GLY A 24 8.06 -8.64 9.09
CA GLY A 24 8.30 -7.57 10.05
C GLY A 24 7.51 -6.29 9.74
N LEU A 25 6.29 -6.43 9.22
CA LEU A 25 5.32 -5.33 9.23
C LEU A 25 4.75 -5.17 10.64
N ASN A 26 4.83 -3.97 11.19
CA ASN A 26 4.15 -3.65 12.46
C ASN A 26 2.69 -3.25 12.22
N ALA A 27 1.92 -3.15 13.30
CA ALA A 27 0.49 -2.84 13.24
C ALA A 27 0.20 -1.49 12.52
N SER A 28 1.04 -0.47 12.72
CA SER A 28 0.84 0.84 12.07
C SER A 28 1.06 0.76 10.55
N GLU A 29 2.09 0.04 10.12
CA GLU A 29 2.36 -0.22 8.70
C GLU A 29 1.23 -1.00 8.06
N PHE A 30 0.71 -2.03 8.74
CA PHE A 30 -0.42 -2.80 8.27
C PHE A 30 -1.70 -1.95 8.12
N CYS A 31 -2.00 -1.08 9.09
CA CYS A 31 -3.13 -0.16 9.00
C CYS A 31 -3.02 0.79 7.79
N VAL A 32 -1.83 1.33 7.54
CA VAL A 32 -1.59 2.23 6.39
C VAL A 32 -1.75 1.48 5.06
N ILE A 33 -1.24 0.26 4.95
CA ILE A 33 -1.40 -0.60 3.77
C ILE A 33 -2.88 -0.80 3.45
N VAL A 34 -3.70 -1.16 4.46
CA VAL A 34 -5.13 -1.37 4.28
C VAL A 34 -5.83 -0.09 3.84
N ALA A 35 -5.48 1.06 4.42
CA ALA A 35 -6.06 2.35 4.04
C ALA A 35 -5.76 2.71 2.57
N VAL A 36 -4.50 2.56 2.14
CA VAL A 36 -4.10 2.77 0.73
C VAL A 36 -4.86 1.81 -0.18
N PHE A 37 -4.90 0.52 0.18
CA PHE A 37 -5.55 -0.52 -0.61
C PHE A 37 -7.03 -0.24 -0.84
N ASN A 38 -7.74 0.20 0.19
CA ASN A 38 -9.17 0.52 0.10
C ASN A 38 -9.42 1.75 -0.78
N ARG A 39 -8.66 2.83 -0.55
CA ARG A 39 -8.79 4.08 -1.33
C ARG A 39 -8.48 3.90 -2.81
N VAL A 40 -7.37 3.24 -3.19
CA VAL A 40 -7.09 2.98 -4.61
C VAL A 40 -8.18 2.12 -5.25
N GLY A 41 -8.79 1.22 -4.47
CA GLY A 41 -9.92 0.41 -4.93
C GLY A 41 -11.19 1.20 -5.23
N GLU A 42 -11.37 2.38 -4.62
CA GLU A 42 -12.52 3.26 -4.83
C GLU A 42 -12.27 4.21 -6.01
N THR A 43 -11.07 4.77 -6.12
CA THR A 43 -10.78 5.86 -7.06
C THR A 43 -10.13 5.39 -8.37
N ASN A 44 -9.52 4.20 -8.41
CA ASN A 44 -8.58 3.73 -9.46
C ASN A 44 -7.37 4.65 -9.73
N ASP A 45 -7.43 5.90 -9.28
CA ASP A 45 -6.33 6.85 -9.19
C ASP A 45 -5.64 6.78 -7.81
N GLY A 46 -4.44 7.36 -7.73
CA GLY A 46 -3.65 7.43 -6.50
C GLY A 46 -4.34 8.13 -5.36
N VAL A 47 -3.79 7.93 -4.17
CA VAL A 47 -4.44 8.40 -2.94
C VAL A 47 -3.65 9.54 -2.32
N GLU A 48 -4.27 10.71 -2.21
CA GLU A 48 -3.73 11.76 -1.37
C GLU A 48 -3.84 11.39 0.11
N LEU A 49 -2.74 10.90 0.69
CA LEU A 49 -2.66 10.50 2.09
C LEU A 49 -1.60 11.32 2.80
N THR A 50 -2.05 12.13 3.76
CA THR A 50 -1.15 12.78 4.72
C THR A 50 -1.25 12.06 6.07
N GLY A 51 -0.17 12.09 6.86
CA GLY A 51 -0.17 11.53 8.21
C GLY A 51 -1.34 12.01 9.10
N PRO A 52 -1.67 13.32 9.12
CA PRO A 52 -2.85 13.83 9.83
C PRO A 52 -4.18 13.22 9.34
N ARG A 53 -4.37 13.12 8.02
CA ARG A 53 -5.59 12.57 7.42
C ARG A 53 -5.74 11.07 7.68
N LEU A 54 -4.65 10.31 7.60
CA LEU A 54 -4.64 8.91 8.03
C LEU A 54 -4.89 8.77 9.52
N GLY A 55 -4.30 9.62 10.36
CA GLY A 55 -4.52 9.58 11.81
C GLY A 55 -5.99 9.80 12.22
N SER A 56 -6.80 10.43 11.36
CA SER A 56 -8.25 10.54 11.54
C SER A 56 -9.05 9.37 10.95
N GLU A 57 -8.47 8.61 10.03
CA GLU A 57 -9.16 7.54 9.28
C GLU A 57 -8.84 6.13 9.83
N ILE A 58 -7.68 5.96 10.47
CA ILE A 58 -7.23 4.69 11.04
C ILE A 58 -6.82 4.88 12.51
N PRO A 59 -6.93 3.84 13.36
CA PRO A 59 -6.71 3.95 14.81
C PRO A 59 -5.23 4.02 15.19
N ILE A 60 -4.46 4.94 14.59
CA ILE A 60 -3.06 5.23 14.92
C ILE A 60 -2.83 6.74 14.94
N SER A 61 -1.85 7.21 15.71
CA SER A 61 -1.52 8.63 15.74
C SER A 61 -0.96 9.11 14.40
N ALA A 62 -1.17 10.39 14.07
CA ALA A 62 -0.64 11.00 12.85
C ALA A 62 0.87 10.83 12.70
N ALA A 63 1.62 10.90 13.81
CA ALA A 63 3.07 10.67 13.81
C ALA A 63 3.45 9.23 13.44
N ARG A 64 2.69 8.23 13.93
CA ARG A 64 2.88 6.82 13.55
C ARG A 64 2.49 6.59 12.11
N ALA A 65 1.40 7.20 11.64
CA ALA A 65 0.97 7.13 10.24
C ALA A 65 2.04 7.71 9.29
N SER A 66 2.58 8.90 9.59
CA SER A 66 3.67 9.50 8.81
C SER A 66 4.92 8.63 8.76
N ARG A 67 5.30 8.03 9.90
CA ARG A 67 6.45 7.13 9.95
C ARG A 67 6.21 5.86 9.13
N ALA A 68 5.03 5.26 9.26
CA ALA A 68 4.64 4.09 8.49
C ALA A 68 4.62 4.38 6.98
N LEU A 69 4.02 5.48 6.54
CA LEU A 69 4.05 5.91 5.13
C LEU A 69 5.48 5.99 4.59
N ARG A 70 6.38 6.67 5.32
CA ARG A 70 7.78 6.79 4.94
C ARG A 70 8.46 5.42 4.84
N THR A 71 8.33 4.59 5.87
CA THR A 71 8.96 3.25 5.89
C THR A 71 8.43 2.34 4.78
N LEU A 72 7.14 2.41 4.47
CA LEU A 72 6.55 1.64 3.37
C LEU A 72 7.01 2.14 1.99
N THR A 73 7.25 3.45 1.83
CA THR A 73 7.87 4.01 0.63
C THR A 73 9.33 3.58 0.50
N GLU A 74 10.12 3.65 1.58
CA GLU A 74 11.52 3.18 1.60
C GLU A 74 11.64 1.68 1.28
N ARG A 75 10.63 0.89 1.67
CA ARG A 75 10.53 -0.54 1.34
C ARG A 75 10.02 -0.82 -0.08
N GLY A 76 9.73 0.21 -0.87
CA GLY A 76 9.21 0.05 -2.23
C GLY A 76 7.78 -0.51 -2.29
N LEU A 77 7.03 -0.49 -1.18
CA LEU A 77 5.63 -0.93 -1.14
C LEU A 77 4.68 0.19 -1.53
N LEU A 78 5.07 1.43 -1.28
CA LEU A 78 4.33 2.61 -1.71
C LEU A 78 5.21 3.48 -2.61
N GLN A 79 4.63 4.06 -3.65
CA GLN A 79 5.24 5.18 -4.36
C GLN A 79 4.69 6.48 -3.79
N ARG A 80 5.49 7.54 -3.84
CA ARG A 80 5.12 8.87 -3.36
C ARG A 80 5.39 9.89 -4.44
N ASP A 81 4.39 10.73 -4.73
CA ASP A 81 4.52 11.93 -5.54
C ASP A 81 3.89 13.11 -4.80
N GLY A 82 4.72 14.08 -4.38
CA GLY A 82 4.30 15.17 -3.49
C GLY A 82 3.68 14.67 -2.17
N LEU A 83 2.37 14.85 -2.02
CA LEU A 83 1.56 14.38 -0.87
C LEU A 83 0.73 13.12 -1.21
N ALA A 84 0.74 12.68 -2.45
CA ALA A 84 0.02 11.49 -2.89
C ALA A 84 0.87 10.23 -2.73
N TYR A 85 0.21 9.15 -2.33
CA TYR A 85 0.79 7.82 -2.17
C TYR A 85 0.02 6.82 -3.03
N TRP A 86 0.76 5.88 -3.60
CA TRP A 86 0.26 4.91 -4.58
C TRP A 86 0.74 3.52 -4.20
N MET A 87 -0.03 2.48 -4.53
CA MET A 87 0.50 1.11 -4.49
C MET A 87 1.67 1.03 -5.48
N ALA A 88 2.84 0.62 -5.02
CA ALA A 88 3.96 0.41 -5.93
C ALA A 88 3.60 -0.67 -6.97
N TYR A 89 3.86 -0.42 -8.24
CA TYR A 89 3.51 -1.39 -9.28
C TYR A 89 4.37 -2.66 -9.12
N ALA A 90 3.74 -3.78 -8.78
CA ALA A 90 4.39 -5.08 -8.59
C ALA A 90 4.82 -5.77 -9.92
N GLY A 91 5.03 -4.98 -10.98
CA GLY A 91 5.10 -5.47 -12.36
C GLY A 91 6.48 -5.55 -13.00
N GLU A 92 7.53 -5.04 -12.36
CA GLU A 92 8.90 -5.33 -12.78
C GLU A 92 9.70 -5.89 -11.61
N ALA A 93 10.44 -6.95 -11.89
CA ALA A 93 11.25 -7.68 -10.93
C ALA A 93 12.23 -6.73 -10.21
N LEU A 94 12.33 -6.90 -8.89
CA LEU A 94 13.55 -6.55 -8.16
C LEU A 94 14.65 -7.54 -8.54
#